data_AF-A0A177DP42-F1
#
_entry.id   AF-A0A177DP42-F1
#
_cell.length_a   1.000
_cell.length_b   1.000
_cell.length_c   1.000
_cell.angle_alpha   90.00
_cell.angle_beta   90.00
_cell.angle_gamma   90.00
#
_symmetry.space_group_name_H-M   'P 1'
#
loop_
_entity.id
_entity.type
_entity.pdbx_description
1 polymer ?
#
loop_
_entity_poly.entity_id
_entity_poly.type
_entity_poly.pdbx_seq_one_letter_code
_entity_poly.pdbx_strand_id
1 'polypeptide(L)'
;MDVQCHACIGGTSVRDDMKALQDGPQVVVGTPGRVHDMIQRRVLKTDHMKMFVLDEADEMLSRGFTEQIYDIFQLLPQSTQVVLLSATMPQDVLEVTTKFMRDPVRILVKKDELTLEGIKQFYIAVEKEDWKLDTLSDLYETVTITQAVIFCNTRRKVDWLTDKLTARDFTVSAMHGDMDQAQRDVIMKEFRSGSSRVLIATDLLARGIDVQQVSLVINYDLPANRENYIHRIGRGGRFGRKGVAINFVTADDVRMMREIEQFYSTQIEEMPMNVAGKCQSIPTSSNLIANLADRPHLRSCVLLSSCRRLALPTNASVVHWIEAVIF
;
A
#
# COMPACT_ATOMS: atom_id res chain seq x y z
N MET A 1 24.07 -3.85 20.07
CA MET A 1 24.54 -3.11 18.88
C MET A 1 23.29 -2.66 18.17
N ASP A 2 23.03 -1.36 18.19
CA ASP A 2 21.87 -0.81 17.49
C ASP A 2 22.23 -0.65 16.00
N VAL A 3 21.33 -1.08 15.12
CA VAL A 3 21.46 -0.90 13.67
C VAL A 3 21.10 0.55 13.36
N GLN A 4 21.99 1.27 12.68
CA GLN A 4 21.69 2.63 12.23
C GLN A 4 21.11 2.57 10.83
N CYS A 5 19.94 3.20 10.68
CA CYS A 5 19.22 3.31 9.43
C CYS A 5 19.10 4.79 9.06
N HIS A 6 19.27 5.13 7.78
CA HIS A 6 19.05 6.49 7.28
C HIS A 6 18.09 6.51 6.09
N ALA A 7 17.23 7.52 6.03
CA ALA A 7 16.25 7.68 4.97
C ALA A 7 16.67 8.80 4.00
N CYS A 8 17.03 8.44 2.76
CA CYS A 8 17.42 9.33 1.67
C CYS A 8 16.23 9.63 0.75
N ILE A 9 15.47 10.68 1.07
CA ILE A 9 14.21 11.01 0.38
C ILE A 9 14.33 12.37 -0.32
N GLY A 10 13.86 12.46 -1.57
CA GLY A 10 13.76 13.76 -2.27
C GLY A 10 12.93 14.79 -1.49
N GLY A 11 13.31 16.07 -1.56
CA GLY A 11 12.63 17.15 -0.84
C GLY A 11 13.16 17.41 0.58
N THR A 12 13.98 16.52 1.15
CA THR A 12 14.70 16.79 2.40
C THR A 12 16.05 17.49 2.15
N SER A 13 16.67 18.01 3.20
CA SER A 13 17.97 18.67 3.16
C SER A 13 19.08 17.71 2.71
N VAL A 14 19.66 18.00 1.54
CA VAL A 14 20.80 17.25 0.99
C VAL A 14 21.99 17.28 1.95
N ARG A 15 22.20 18.39 2.65
CA ARG A 15 23.32 18.53 3.60
C ARG A 15 23.18 17.60 4.80
N ASP A 16 21.95 17.41 5.28
CA ASP A 16 21.69 16.54 6.42
C ASP A 16 21.81 15.07 6.02
N ASP A 17 21.32 14.70 4.82
CA ASP A 17 21.58 13.38 4.23
C ASP A 17 23.08 13.10 4.11
N MET A 18 23.84 14.07 3.59
CA MET A 18 25.28 13.90 3.43
C MET A 18 25.99 13.66 4.77
N LYS A 19 25.59 14.41 5.81
CA LYS A 19 26.15 14.25 7.15
C LYS A 19 25.79 12.89 7.74
N ALA A 20 24.52 12.49 7.68
CA ALA A 20 24.07 11.20 8.19
C ALA A 20 24.76 10.02 7.49
N LEU A 21 24.96 10.10 6.17
CA LEU A 21 25.68 9.08 5.40
C LEU A 21 27.17 8.99 5.72
N GLN A 22 27.80 10.12 6.12
CA GLN A 22 29.19 10.12 6.57
C GLN A 22 29.38 9.38 7.89
N ASP A 23 28.36 9.37 8.76
CA ASP A 23 28.37 8.59 10.00
C ASP A 23 28.33 7.07 9.74
N GLY A 24 28.05 6.65 8.49
CA GLY A 24 28.18 5.27 8.02
C GLY A 24 27.02 4.36 8.45
N PRO A 25 25.76 4.70 8.14
CA PRO A 25 24.61 3.87 8.49
C PRO A 25 24.70 2.49 7.82
N GLN A 26 24.28 1.45 8.54
CA GLN A 26 24.29 0.07 8.03
C GLN A 26 23.18 -0.16 7.01
N VAL A 27 22.06 0.58 7.09
CA VAL A 27 20.93 0.49 6.17
C VAL A 27 20.57 1.88 5.66
N VAL A 28 20.40 1.99 4.35
CA VAL A 28 19.91 3.22 3.70
C VAL A 28 18.65 2.88 2.93
N VAL A 29 17.56 3.57 3.24
CA VAL A 29 16.27 3.47 2.54
C VAL A 29 16.05 4.77 1.80
N GLY A 30 15.60 4.76 0.54
CA GLY A 30 15.43 6.02 -0.16
C GLY A 30 14.79 5.93 -1.53
N THR A 31 14.34 7.08 -2.01
CA THR A 31 13.81 7.23 -3.37
C THR A 31 14.96 7.18 -4.39
N PRO A 32 14.78 6.54 -5.57
CA PRO A 32 15.85 6.34 -6.55
C PRO A 32 16.65 7.62 -6.87
N GLY A 33 15.97 8.73 -7.13
CA GLY A 33 16.64 10.00 -7.46
C GLY A 33 17.59 10.52 -6.37
N ARG A 34 17.19 10.48 -5.09
CA ARG A 34 18.06 10.94 -3.99
C ARG A 34 19.20 9.97 -3.72
N VAL A 35 18.93 8.66 -3.77
CA VAL A 35 19.96 7.62 -3.60
C VAL A 35 21.01 7.75 -4.70
N HIS A 36 20.59 7.87 -5.95
CA HIS A 36 21.48 8.06 -7.09
C HIS A 36 22.36 9.31 -6.94
N ASP A 37 21.78 10.45 -6.56
CA ASP A 37 22.54 11.69 -6.30
C ASP A 37 23.59 11.50 -5.18
N MET A 38 23.25 10.80 -4.09
CA MET A 38 24.20 10.54 -3.00
C MET A 38 25.35 9.61 -3.40
N ILE A 39 25.10 8.63 -4.28
CA ILE A 39 26.15 7.76 -4.85
C ILE A 39 27.04 8.56 -5.81
N GLN A 40 26.44 9.35 -6.72
CA GLN A 40 27.19 10.17 -7.69
C GLN A 40 28.11 11.18 -7.00
N ARG A 41 27.66 11.78 -5.89
CA ARG A 41 28.46 12.68 -5.04
C ARG A 41 29.53 11.96 -4.23
N ARG A 42 29.60 10.62 -4.30
CA ARG A 42 30.51 9.74 -3.53
C ARG A 42 30.32 9.85 -2.02
N VAL A 43 29.11 10.19 -1.59
CA VAL A 43 28.76 10.31 -0.18
C VAL A 43 28.21 8.99 0.33
N LEU A 44 27.31 8.37 -0.43
CA LEU A 44 26.91 6.98 -0.21
C LEU A 44 27.93 6.05 -0.89
N LYS A 45 28.77 5.40 -0.09
CA LYS A 45 29.76 4.43 -0.57
C LYS A 45 29.12 3.07 -0.75
N THR A 46 29.20 2.52 -1.95
CA THR A 46 28.58 1.24 -2.32
C THR A 46 29.54 0.06 -2.25
N ASP A 47 30.84 0.29 -2.02
CA ASP A 47 31.91 -0.73 -2.10
C ASP A 47 31.67 -1.97 -1.21
N HIS A 48 31.03 -1.77 -0.06
CA HIS A 48 30.75 -2.81 0.92
C HIS A 48 29.29 -3.28 0.92
N MET A 49 28.50 -2.83 -0.05
CA MET A 49 27.09 -3.16 -0.11
C MET A 49 26.92 -4.63 -0.50
N LYS A 50 26.17 -5.36 0.33
CA LYS A 50 25.93 -6.80 0.14
C LYS A 50 24.54 -7.08 -0.41
N MET A 51 23.60 -6.17 -0.21
CA MET A 51 22.20 -6.35 -0.57
C MET A 51 21.64 -5.05 -1.15
N PHE A 52 20.85 -5.17 -2.20
CA PHE A 52 20.04 -4.12 -2.78
C PHE A 52 18.60 -4.62 -2.85
N VAL A 53 17.67 -3.88 -2.25
CA VAL A 53 16.25 -4.23 -2.22
C VAL A 53 15.48 -3.20 -3.01
N LEU A 54 14.71 -3.66 -4.00
CA LEU A 54 13.77 -2.85 -4.75
C LEU A 54 12.35 -3.19 -4.29
N ASP A 55 11.75 -2.29 -3.52
CA ASP A 55 10.36 -2.40 -3.07
C ASP A 55 9.40 -1.71 -4.05
N GLU A 56 8.15 -2.21 -4.14
CA GLU A 56 7.12 -1.76 -5.10
C GLU A 56 7.67 -1.63 -6.54
N ALA A 57 8.37 -2.67 -6.98
CA ALA A 57 9.17 -2.63 -8.22
C ALA A 57 8.37 -2.38 -9.51
N ASP A 58 7.11 -2.81 -9.57
CA ASP A 58 6.17 -2.47 -10.65
C ASP A 58 6.04 -0.95 -10.83
N GLU A 59 5.97 -0.21 -9.74
CA GLU A 59 5.83 1.23 -9.79
C GLU A 59 7.13 1.95 -10.10
N MET A 60 8.21 1.46 -9.50
CA MET A 60 9.55 1.99 -9.76
C MET A 60 9.89 1.90 -11.25
N LEU A 61 9.45 0.85 -11.93
CA LEU A 61 9.72 0.63 -13.35
C LEU A 61 8.69 1.29 -14.28
N SER A 62 7.43 1.44 -13.85
CA SER A 62 6.38 2.09 -14.65
C SER A 62 6.53 3.62 -14.74
N ARG A 63 7.09 4.26 -13.71
CA ARG A 63 7.22 5.73 -13.60
C ARG A 63 8.41 6.35 -14.33
N GLY A 64 9.13 5.57 -15.13
CA GLY A 64 10.35 6.03 -15.80
C GLY A 64 11.56 6.15 -14.88
N PHE A 65 11.54 5.54 -13.69
CA PHE A 65 12.76 5.41 -12.86
C PHE A 65 13.66 4.25 -13.31
N THR A 66 13.27 3.50 -14.35
CA THR A 66 14.04 2.37 -14.90
C THR A 66 15.49 2.75 -15.20
N GLU A 67 15.73 3.90 -15.83
CA GLU A 67 17.09 4.39 -16.12
C GLU A 67 17.85 4.73 -14.83
N GLN A 68 17.21 5.41 -13.88
CA GLN A 68 17.86 5.78 -12.62
C GLN A 68 18.23 4.53 -11.79
N ILE A 69 17.37 3.53 -11.77
CA ILE A 69 17.62 2.25 -11.10
C ILE A 69 18.75 1.50 -11.80
N TYR A 70 18.77 1.52 -13.13
CA TYR A 70 19.86 0.98 -13.93
C TYR A 70 21.20 1.62 -13.57
N ASP A 71 21.24 2.95 -13.49
CA ASP A 71 22.45 3.71 -13.14
C ASP A 71 22.93 3.37 -11.73
N ILE A 72 22.01 3.26 -10.76
CA ILE A 72 22.36 2.82 -9.40
C ILE A 72 22.99 1.43 -9.45
N PHE A 73 22.36 0.46 -10.14
CA PHE A 73 22.85 -0.92 -10.24
C PHE A 73 24.26 -1.01 -10.82
N GLN A 74 24.60 -0.19 -11.82
CA GLN A 74 25.94 -0.17 -12.41
C GLN A 74 27.03 0.29 -11.43
N LEU A 75 26.64 1.05 -10.40
CA LEU A 75 27.54 1.56 -9.36
C LEU A 75 27.66 0.60 -8.16
N LEU A 76 26.96 -0.54 -8.18
CA LEU A 76 27.00 -1.53 -7.11
C LEU A 76 28.06 -2.61 -7.36
N PRO A 77 28.65 -3.19 -6.31
CA PRO A 77 29.52 -4.35 -6.44
C PRO A 77 28.82 -5.51 -7.14
N GLN A 78 29.55 -6.26 -7.97
CA GLN A 78 29.02 -7.43 -8.67
C GLN A 78 28.58 -8.58 -7.75
N SER A 79 29.02 -8.57 -6.49
CA SER A 79 28.64 -9.55 -5.46
C SER A 79 27.35 -9.17 -4.71
N THR A 80 26.72 -8.03 -5.05
CA THR A 80 25.50 -7.56 -4.37
C THR A 80 24.34 -8.51 -4.66
N GLN A 81 23.68 -8.98 -3.60
CA GLN A 81 22.43 -9.71 -3.70
C GLN A 81 21.29 -8.74 -4.03
N VAL A 82 20.52 -9.04 -5.07
CA VAL A 82 19.36 -8.24 -5.46
C VAL A 82 18.09 -8.93 -4.97
N VAL A 83 17.24 -8.19 -4.28
CA VAL A 83 15.91 -8.61 -3.85
C VAL A 83 14.89 -7.68 -4.50
N LEU A 84 13.89 -8.24 -5.15
CA LEU A 84 12.80 -7.49 -5.77
C LEU A 84 11.49 -7.89 -5.12
N LEU A 85 10.77 -6.89 -4.62
CA LEU A 85 9.47 -7.02 -3.98
C LEU A 85 8.46 -6.19 -4.77
N SER A 86 7.32 -6.80 -5.11
CA SER A 86 6.19 -6.09 -5.68
C SER A 86 4.91 -6.91 -5.50
N ALA A 87 3.78 -6.21 -5.36
CA ALA A 87 2.46 -6.84 -5.38
C ALA A 87 2.07 -7.36 -6.77
N THR A 88 2.62 -6.77 -7.84
CA THR A 88 2.30 -7.16 -9.22
C THR A 88 3.57 -7.37 -10.03
N MET A 89 3.57 -8.37 -10.93
CA MET A 89 4.72 -8.68 -11.78
C MET A 89 4.31 -8.65 -13.26
N PRO A 90 4.10 -7.46 -13.84
CA PRO A 90 3.90 -7.33 -15.29
C PRO A 90 5.17 -7.72 -16.05
N GLN A 91 5.03 -7.94 -17.36
CA GLN A 91 6.11 -8.46 -18.21
C GLN A 91 7.36 -7.57 -18.17
N ASP A 92 7.18 -6.25 -18.20
CA ASP A 92 8.28 -5.27 -18.17
C ASP A 92 9.14 -5.39 -16.90
N VAL A 93 8.50 -5.70 -15.75
CA VAL A 93 9.21 -5.93 -14.47
C VAL A 93 9.98 -7.25 -14.52
N LEU A 94 9.38 -8.29 -15.10
CA LEU A 94 10.07 -9.57 -15.31
C LEU A 94 11.29 -9.42 -16.22
N GLU A 95 11.21 -8.59 -17.26
CA GLU A 95 12.34 -8.31 -18.16
C GLU A 95 13.48 -7.53 -17.47
N VAL A 96 13.16 -6.69 -16.50
CA VAL A 96 14.17 -6.05 -15.65
C VAL A 96 14.87 -7.12 -14.80
N THR A 97 14.13 -8.07 -14.21
CA THR A 97 14.74 -9.12 -13.38
C THR A 97 15.79 -9.96 -14.12
N THR A 98 15.61 -10.19 -15.42
CA THR A 98 16.57 -10.99 -16.22
C THR A 98 17.87 -10.24 -16.50
N LYS A 99 17.88 -8.91 -16.41
CA LYS A 99 19.07 -8.07 -16.62
C LYS A 99 19.92 -7.91 -15.36
N PHE A 100 19.30 -7.85 -14.18
CA PHE A 100 19.99 -7.50 -12.92
C PHE A 100 20.16 -8.66 -11.95
N MET A 101 19.35 -9.71 -12.07
CA MET A 101 19.37 -10.83 -11.13
C MET A 101 20.04 -12.05 -11.78
N ARG A 102 20.93 -12.70 -11.03
CA ARG A 102 21.57 -13.96 -11.43
C ARG A 102 20.80 -15.11 -10.80
N ASP A 103 20.17 -15.94 -11.62
CA ASP A 103 19.38 -17.11 -11.20
C ASP A 103 18.46 -16.82 -9.99
N PRO A 104 17.50 -15.88 -10.13
CA PRO A 104 16.67 -15.48 -8.99
C PRO A 104 15.71 -16.59 -8.57
N VAL A 105 15.63 -16.85 -7.27
CA VAL A 105 14.54 -17.62 -6.69
C VAL A 105 13.25 -16.83 -6.84
N ARG A 106 12.26 -17.42 -7.51
CA ARG A 106 10.96 -16.79 -7.78
C ARG A 106 9.91 -17.32 -6.82
N ILE A 107 9.40 -16.43 -5.97
CA ILE A 107 8.24 -16.69 -5.12
C ILE A 107 7.10 -15.84 -5.69
N LEU A 108 6.22 -16.47 -6.47
CA LEU A 108 5.13 -15.79 -7.16
C LEU A 108 3.78 -16.26 -6.60
N VAL A 109 2.90 -15.31 -6.31
CA VAL A 109 1.49 -15.59 -6.02
C VAL A 109 0.76 -15.70 -7.35
N LYS A 110 -0.07 -16.75 -7.52
CA LYS A 110 -0.88 -16.90 -8.72
C LYS A 110 -1.88 -15.75 -8.82
N LYS A 111 -2.19 -15.32 -10.05
CA LYS A 111 -3.16 -14.24 -10.31
C LYS A 111 -4.53 -14.50 -9.68
N ASP A 112 -4.98 -15.75 -9.67
CA ASP A 112 -6.28 -16.13 -9.09
C ASP A 112 -6.27 -16.17 -7.55
N GLU A 113 -5.09 -16.16 -6.93
CA GLU A 113 -4.88 -16.13 -5.47
C GLU A 113 -4.50 -14.72 -4.97
N LEU A 114 -4.35 -13.74 -5.87
CA LEU A 114 -4.26 -12.30 -5.55
C LEU A 114 -5.62 -11.70 -5.19
N THR A 115 -6.61 -12.54 -4.88
CA THR A 115 -7.90 -12.08 -4.38
C THR A 115 -7.71 -11.54 -2.97
N LEU A 116 -8.24 -10.34 -2.74
CA LEU A 116 -8.17 -9.67 -1.44
C LEU A 116 -9.20 -10.30 -0.50
N GLU A 117 -8.93 -11.53 -0.06
CA GLU A 117 -9.72 -12.23 0.95
C GLU A 117 -9.84 -11.33 2.18
N GLY A 118 -11.02 -10.75 2.40
CA GLY A 118 -11.30 -9.82 3.49
C GLY A 118 -11.74 -8.42 3.07
N ILE A 119 -11.61 -8.04 1.79
CA ILE A 119 -12.06 -6.73 1.30
C ILE A 119 -13.34 -6.88 0.48
N LYS A 120 -14.46 -6.36 1.01
CA LYS A 120 -15.72 -6.29 0.25
C LYS A 120 -15.64 -5.13 -0.73
N GLN A 121 -15.87 -5.43 -2.01
CA GLN A 121 -15.76 -4.46 -3.09
C GLN A 121 -17.17 -4.13 -3.59
N PHE A 122 -17.50 -2.84 -3.60
CA PHE A 122 -18.77 -2.32 -4.10
C PHE A 122 -18.56 -1.27 -5.17
N TYR A 123 -19.55 -1.08 -6.04
CA TYR A 123 -19.65 0.10 -6.90
C TYR A 123 -20.96 0.84 -6.65
N ILE A 124 -20.93 2.16 -6.86
CA ILE A 124 -22.11 3.01 -7.00
C ILE A 124 -22.10 3.55 -8.41
N ALA A 125 -23.13 3.22 -9.19
CA ALA A 125 -23.31 3.79 -10.51
C ALA A 125 -23.77 5.25 -10.36
N VAL A 126 -23.02 6.17 -10.96
CA VAL A 126 -23.31 7.60 -10.93
C VAL A 126 -23.43 8.09 -12.37
N GLU A 127 -24.58 8.64 -12.75
CA GLU A 127 -24.84 9.07 -14.13
C GLU A 127 -23.98 10.27 -14.54
N LYS A 128 -23.71 11.18 -13.59
CA LYS A 128 -22.98 12.44 -13.82
C LYS A 128 -21.84 12.60 -12.83
N GLU A 129 -20.72 13.11 -13.30
CA GLU A 129 -19.54 13.35 -12.47
C GLU A 129 -19.84 14.24 -11.26
N ASP A 130 -20.66 15.28 -11.43
CA ASP A 130 -21.04 16.21 -10.36
C ASP A 130 -21.82 15.53 -9.22
N TRP A 131 -22.53 14.44 -9.51
CA TRP A 131 -23.32 13.71 -8.52
C TRP A 131 -22.45 12.85 -7.57
N LYS A 132 -21.18 12.63 -7.90
CA LYS A 132 -20.25 11.91 -7.02
C LYS A 132 -20.04 12.65 -5.69
N LEU A 133 -20.04 13.98 -5.69
CA LEU A 133 -19.87 14.77 -4.47
C LEU A 133 -21.05 14.59 -3.50
N ASP A 134 -22.27 14.59 -4.04
CA ASP A 134 -23.48 14.39 -3.26
C ASP A 134 -23.55 12.95 -2.74
N THR A 135 -23.27 11.98 -3.62
CA THR A 135 -23.16 10.55 -3.25
C THR A 135 -22.15 10.33 -2.12
N LEU A 136 -21.00 11.01 -2.18
CA LEU A 136 -19.98 10.94 -1.14
C LEU A 136 -20.49 11.48 0.19
N SER A 137 -21.21 12.59 0.16
CA SER A 137 -21.76 13.23 1.37
C SER A 137 -22.81 12.35 2.03
N ASP A 138 -23.72 11.78 1.24
CA ASP A 138 -24.75 10.84 1.74
C ASP A 138 -24.10 9.60 2.39
N LEU A 139 -22.99 9.12 1.81
CA LEU A 139 -22.23 8.00 2.36
C LEU A 139 -21.62 8.36 3.74
N TYR A 140 -21.10 9.58 3.88
CA TYR A 140 -20.57 10.08 5.16
C TYR A 140 -21.65 10.22 6.24
N GLU A 141 -22.88 10.59 5.88
CA GLU A 141 -23.99 10.68 6.83
C GLU A 141 -24.50 9.30 7.26
N THR A 142 -24.49 8.33 6.34
CA THR A 142 -25.08 7.00 6.58
C THR A 142 -24.13 6.03 7.30
N VAL A 143 -22.82 6.20 7.12
CA VAL A 143 -21.81 5.24 7.61
C VAL A 143 -20.93 5.87 8.68
N THR A 144 -20.83 5.20 9.84
CA THR A 144 -19.85 5.57 10.85
C THR A 144 -18.45 5.18 10.39
N ILE A 145 -17.73 6.15 9.82
CA ILE A 145 -16.38 5.95 9.29
C ILE A 145 -15.35 6.20 10.41
N THR A 146 -14.52 5.20 10.70
CA THR A 146 -13.37 5.37 11.61
C THR A 146 -12.29 6.19 10.92
N GLN A 147 -11.74 5.65 9.82
CA GLN A 147 -10.85 6.34 8.92
C GLN A 147 -11.08 5.88 7.48
N ALA A 148 -11.08 6.84 6.56
CA ALA A 148 -11.24 6.57 5.13
C ALA A 148 -10.12 7.23 4.31
N VAL A 149 -9.78 6.57 3.21
CA VAL A 149 -8.93 7.14 2.16
C VAL A 149 -9.77 7.30 0.89
N ILE A 150 -9.80 8.51 0.35
CA ILE A 150 -10.46 8.84 -0.91
C ILE A 150 -9.39 9.04 -1.99
N PHE A 151 -9.56 8.35 -3.10
CA PHE A 151 -8.64 8.41 -4.23
C PHE A 151 -9.20 9.22 -5.39
N CYS A 152 -8.40 10.18 -5.86
CA CYS A 152 -8.63 10.93 -7.09
C CYS A 152 -7.45 10.76 -8.05
N ASN A 153 -7.72 10.81 -9.36
CA ASN A 153 -6.67 10.58 -10.37
C ASN A 153 -5.76 11.80 -10.55
N THR A 154 -6.23 13.01 -10.23
CA THR A 154 -5.48 14.26 -10.48
C THR A 154 -5.34 15.12 -9.24
N ARG A 155 -4.22 15.86 -9.17
CA ARG A 155 -3.93 16.82 -8.08
C ARG A 155 -5.02 17.88 -7.94
N ARG A 156 -5.42 18.49 -9.06
CA ARG A 156 -6.49 19.50 -9.11
C ARG A 156 -7.80 19.01 -8.51
N LYS A 157 -8.10 17.72 -8.68
CA LYS A 157 -9.32 17.13 -8.16
C LYS A 157 -9.24 16.80 -6.68
N VAL A 158 -8.05 16.45 -6.17
CA VAL A 158 -7.79 16.36 -4.73
C VAL A 158 -8.05 17.72 -4.08
N ASP A 159 -7.47 18.80 -4.60
CA ASP A 159 -7.65 20.15 -4.06
C ASP A 159 -9.12 20.57 -4.11
N TRP A 160 -9.76 20.42 -5.28
CA TRP A 160 -11.18 20.74 -5.45
C TRP A 160 -12.09 19.96 -4.49
N LEU A 161 -11.87 18.65 -4.33
CA LEU A 161 -12.68 17.83 -3.44
C LEU A 161 -12.48 18.21 -1.97
N THR A 162 -11.24 18.55 -1.61
CA THR A 162 -10.88 19.04 -0.28
C THR A 162 -11.64 20.32 0.05
N ASP A 163 -11.64 21.30 -0.86
CA ASP A 163 -12.38 22.56 -0.70
C ASP A 163 -13.89 22.32 -0.56
N LYS A 164 -14.45 21.42 -1.39
CA LYS A 164 -15.89 21.12 -1.37
C LYS A 164 -16.33 20.41 -0.09
N LEU A 165 -15.53 19.47 0.42
CA LEU A 165 -15.84 18.76 1.66
C LEU A 165 -15.63 19.67 2.88
N THR A 166 -14.59 20.49 2.88
CA THR A 166 -14.35 21.47 3.95
C THR A 166 -15.48 22.50 4.02
N ALA A 167 -16.00 22.94 2.87
CA ALA A 167 -17.17 23.85 2.81
C ALA A 167 -18.48 23.19 3.29
N ARG A 168 -18.52 21.86 3.41
CA ARG A 168 -19.63 21.08 3.99
C ARG A 168 -19.32 20.65 5.44
N ASP A 169 -18.37 21.32 6.10
CA ASP A 169 -17.93 21.07 7.49
C ASP A 169 -17.32 19.68 7.75
N PHE A 170 -16.85 18.98 6.70
CA PHE A 170 -16.08 17.75 6.88
C PHE A 170 -14.61 18.05 7.21
N THR A 171 -14.10 17.40 8.26
CA THR A 171 -12.66 17.43 8.57
C THR A 171 -11.91 16.45 7.67
N VAL A 172 -11.27 16.99 6.64
CA VAL A 172 -10.51 16.24 5.64
C VAL A 172 -9.07 16.72 5.57
N SER A 173 -8.15 15.81 5.27
CA SER A 173 -6.77 16.12 4.93
C SER A 173 -6.50 15.71 3.48
N ALA A 174 -5.61 16.43 2.80
CA ALA A 174 -5.29 16.19 1.40
C ALA A 174 -3.80 15.88 1.23
N MET A 175 -3.45 14.96 0.33
CA MET A 175 -2.05 14.61 0.07
C MET A 175 -1.80 14.35 -1.42
N HIS A 176 -0.95 15.17 -2.03
CA HIS A 176 -0.58 15.00 -3.43
C HIS A 176 0.88 15.42 -3.73
N GLY A 177 1.36 15.05 -4.92
CA GLY A 177 2.77 15.11 -5.32
C GLY A 177 3.43 16.49 -5.42
N ASP A 178 2.68 17.58 -5.30
CA ASP A 178 3.25 18.95 -5.34
C ASP A 178 3.50 19.53 -3.95
N MET A 179 2.94 18.91 -2.91
CA MET A 179 3.14 19.34 -1.53
C MET A 179 4.60 19.11 -1.14
N ASP A 180 5.16 19.99 -0.33
CA ASP A 180 6.49 19.77 0.21
C ASP A 180 6.51 18.58 1.19
N GLN A 181 7.70 18.05 1.47
CA GLN A 181 7.81 16.87 2.33
C GLN A 181 7.37 17.17 3.77
N ALA A 182 7.62 18.38 4.28
CA ALA A 182 7.26 18.75 5.64
C ALA A 182 5.73 18.79 5.84
N GLN A 183 5.00 19.32 4.88
CA GLN A 183 3.53 19.30 4.83
C GLN A 183 3.01 17.86 4.79
N ARG A 184 3.60 17.00 3.96
CA ARG A 184 3.21 15.58 3.89
C ARG A 184 3.42 14.89 5.24
N ASP A 185 4.54 15.14 5.90
CA ASP A 185 4.85 14.54 7.21
C ASP A 185 3.84 14.97 8.28
N VAL A 186 3.45 16.25 8.29
CA VAL A 186 2.40 16.77 9.18
C VAL A 186 1.07 16.09 8.90
N ILE A 187 0.65 16.02 7.64
CA ILE A 187 -0.64 15.42 7.26
C ILE A 187 -0.68 13.93 7.57
N MET A 188 0.43 13.21 7.34
CA MET A 188 0.54 11.81 7.73
C MET A 188 0.48 11.63 9.25
N LYS A 189 1.07 12.54 10.03
CA LYS A 189 1.00 12.51 11.50
C LYS A 189 -0.42 12.77 12.00
N GLU A 190 -1.12 13.74 11.42
CA GLU A 190 -2.53 14.04 11.74
C GLU A 190 -3.44 12.87 11.39
N PHE A 191 -3.24 12.26 10.22
CA PHE A 191 -4.01 11.10 9.82
C PHE A 191 -3.69 9.87 10.69
N ARG A 192 -2.42 9.57 10.99
CA ARG A 192 -2.05 8.43 11.86
C ARG A 192 -2.52 8.59 13.31
N SER A 193 -2.59 9.83 13.81
CA SER A 193 -3.11 10.12 15.15
C SER A 193 -4.64 10.07 15.24
N GLY A 194 -5.34 10.03 14.09
CA GLY A 194 -6.80 10.12 14.02
C GLY A 194 -7.35 11.54 14.18
N SER A 195 -6.48 12.56 14.16
CA SER A 195 -6.88 13.97 14.20
C SER A 195 -7.68 14.34 12.94
N SER A 196 -7.29 13.74 11.80
CA SER A 196 -8.11 13.71 10.60
C SER A 196 -8.59 12.28 10.34
N ARG A 197 -9.89 12.15 10.03
CA ARG A 197 -10.51 10.85 9.74
C ARG A 197 -10.52 10.53 8.25
N VAL A 198 -10.29 11.52 7.40
CA VAL A 198 -10.42 11.38 5.96
C VAL A 198 -9.17 11.90 5.29
N LEU A 199 -8.52 11.05 4.49
CA LEU A 199 -7.39 11.42 3.66
C LEU A 199 -7.78 11.35 2.18
N ILE A 200 -7.72 12.48 1.48
CA ILE A 200 -7.92 12.57 0.04
C ILE A 200 -6.54 12.56 -0.62
N ALA A 201 -6.27 11.60 -1.51
CA ALA A 201 -4.94 11.44 -2.08
C ALA A 201 -4.96 11.04 -3.55
N THR A 202 -3.83 11.29 -4.24
CA THR A 202 -3.54 10.69 -5.54
C THR A 202 -2.80 9.35 -5.39
N ASP A 203 -2.76 8.57 -6.48
CA ASP A 203 -1.99 7.33 -6.57
C ASP A 203 -0.51 7.48 -6.22
N LEU A 204 0.04 8.69 -6.39
CA LEU A 204 1.46 8.95 -6.22
C LEU A 204 1.95 8.63 -4.81
N LEU A 205 1.16 9.03 -3.81
CA LEU A 205 1.57 9.06 -2.41
C LEU A 205 0.92 7.99 -1.55
N ALA A 206 -0.05 7.26 -2.10
CA ALA A 206 -0.81 6.29 -1.31
C ALA A 206 -0.26 4.87 -1.31
N ARG A 207 0.61 4.53 -2.26
CA ARG A 207 1.40 3.30 -2.19
C ARG A 207 2.34 3.40 -0.99
N GLY A 208 2.41 2.33 -0.20
CA GLY A 208 3.18 2.35 1.05
C GLY A 208 2.58 3.14 2.22
N ILE A 209 1.40 3.77 2.09
CA ILE A 209 0.69 4.29 3.28
C ILE A 209 0.30 3.09 4.14
N ASP A 210 1.04 2.89 5.23
CA ASP A 210 0.69 1.95 6.30
C ASP A 210 -0.13 2.67 7.35
N VAL A 211 -1.44 2.69 7.15
CA VAL A 211 -2.39 3.16 8.16
C VAL A 211 -3.34 2.00 8.43
N GLN A 212 -2.95 1.18 9.41
CA GLN A 212 -3.65 -0.05 9.78
C GLN A 212 -5.12 0.18 10.16
N GLN A 213 -5.50 1.42 10.49
CA GLN A 213 -6.84 1.80 10.94
C GLN A 213 -7.82 2.17 9.81
N VAL A 214 -7.37 2.17 8.54
CA VAL A 214 -8.26 2.44 7.39
C VAL A 214 -9.22 1.26 7.21
N SER A 215 -10.51 1.51 7.40
CA SER A 215 -11.57 0.50 7.21
C SER A 215 -12.28 0.65 5.86
N LEU A 216 -12.22 1.86 5.28
CA LEU A 216 -12.95 2.24 4.08
C LEU A 216 -12.00 2.90 3.07
N VAL A 217 -12.01 2.38 1.85
CA VAL A 217 -11.35 2.99 0.69
C VAL A 217 -12.43 3.42 -0.29
N ILE A 218 -12.39 4.67 -0.73
CA ILE A 218 -13.30 5.21 -1.75
C ILE A 218 -12.48 5.58 -2.97
N ASN A 219 -12.74 4.90 -4.09
CA ASN A 219 -12.28 5.32 -5.40
C ASN A 219 -13.29 6.34 -5.95
N TYR A 220 -13.05 7.63 -5.67
CA TYR A 220 -13.85 8.71 -6.26
C TYR A 220 -13.68 8.73 -7.78
N ASP A 221 -12.45 8.50 -8.21
CA ASP A 221 -12.12 8.15 -9.58
C ASP A 221 -11.66 6.70 -9.64
N LEU A 222 -12.12 5.94 -10.62
CA LEU A 222 -11.55 4.62 -10.89
C LEU A 222 -10.09 4.79 -11.36
N PRO A 223 -9.14 3.95 -10.91
CA PRO A 223 -7.75 4.08 -11.31
C PRO A 223 -7.58 3.92 -12.83
N ALA A 224 -6.67 4.71 -13.40
CA ALA A 224 -6.38 4.66 -14.84
C ALA A 224 -5.73 3.33 -15.29
N ASN A 225 -5.02 2.67 -14.38
CA ASN A 225 -4.39 1.36 -14.61
C ASN A 225 -4.94 0.35 -13.61
N ARG A 226 -5.27 -0.85 -14.09
CA ARG A 226 -5.79 -1.95 -13.25
C ARG A 226 -4.84 -2.31 -12.11
N GLU A 227 -3.52 -2.22 -12.32
CA GLU A 227 -2.52 -2.53 -11.31
C GLU A 227 -2.64 -1.60 -10.09
N ASN A 228 -2.99 -0.32 -10.31
CA ASN A 228 -3.18 0.63 -9.21
C ASN A 228 -4.39 0.25 -8.33
N TYR A 229 -5.36 -0.51 -8.85
CA TYR A 229 -6.57 -0.86 -8.11
C TYR A 229 -6.25 -1.63 -6.83
N ILE A 230 -5.48 -2.72 -6.94
CA ILE A 230 -5.11 -3.56 -5.79
C ILE A 230 -4.33 -2.76 -4.74
N HIS A 231 -3.52 -1.81 -5.19
CA HIS A 231 -2.70 -0.95 -4.34
C HIS A 231 -3.54 0.06 -3.53
N ARG A 232 -4.61 0.58 -4.13
CA ARG A 232 -5.58 1.47 -3.47
C ARG A 232 -6.39 0.72 -2.44
N ILE A 233 -6.99 -0.41 -2.83
CA ILE A 233 -7.95 -1.11 -1.96
C ILE A 233 -7.26 -1.99 -0.91
N GLY A 234 -6.04 -2.46 -1.17
CA GLY A 234 -5.21 -3.26 -0.24
C GLY A 234 -4.82 -2.54 1.07
N ARG A 235 -5.25 -1.29 1.27
CA ARG A 235 -5.09 -0.53 2.51
C ARG A 235 -6.07 -1.00 3.60
N GLY A 236 -7.25 -1.51 3.22
CA GLY A 236 -8.32 -1.88 4.16
C GLY A 236 -8.32 -3.32 4.71
N GLY A 237 -7.40 -4.18 4.26
CA GLY A 237 -7.44 -5.63 4.52
C GLY A 237 -6.24 -6.21 5.28
N ARG A 238 -5.37 -5.36 5.84
CA ARG A 238 -4.11 -5.82 6.45
C ARG A 238 -4.36 -6.65 7.72
N PHE A 239 -3.57 -7.70 7.91
CA PHE A 239 -3.62 -8.60 9.08
C PHE A 239 -4.98 -9.30 9.31
N GLY A 240 -5.70 -9.65 8.24
CA GLY A 240 -6.99 -10.35 8.32
C GLY A 240 -8.16 -9.46 8.78
N ARG A 241 -7.97 -8.14 8.79
CA ARG A 241 -9.06 -7.17 9.02
C ARG A 241 -9.98 -7.14 7.81
N LYS A 242 -11.28 -6.96 8.08
CA LYS A 242 -12.26 -6.77 7.02
C LYS A 242 -12.24 -5.32 6.56
N GLY A 243 -12.06 -5.12 5.26
CA GLY A 243 -12.10 -3.81 4.62
C GLY A 243 -13.30 -3.66 3.71
N VAL A 244 -13.65 -2.42 3.39
CA VAL A 244 -14.63 -2.09 2.36
C VAL A 244 -13.98 -1.15 1.34
N ALA A 245 -14.16 -1.46 0.05
CA ALA A 245 -13.78 -0.62 -1.06
C ALA A 245 -15.03 -0.22 -1.84
N ILE A 246 -15.24 1.08 -2.05
CA ILE A 246 -16.38 1.62 -2.80
C ILE A 246 -15.86 2.37 -4.02
N ASN A 247 -16.40 2.03 -5.19
CA ASN A 247 -16.00 2.61 -6.47
C ASN A 247 -17.13 3.46 -7.02
N PHE A 248 -16.87 4.74 -7.30
CA PHE A 248 -17.82 5.55 -8.05
C PHE A 248 -17.57 5.34 -9.54
N VAL A 249 -18.61 4.88 -10.24
CA VAL A 249 -18.50 4.40 -11.62
C VAL A 249 -19.48 5.19 -12.48
N THR A 250 -18.95 5.92 -13.45
CA THR A 250 -19.74 6.53 -14.52
C THR A 250 -19.88 5.57 -15.70
N ALA A 251 -20.69 5.91 -16.71
CA ALA A 251 -20.85 5.10 -17.92
C ALA A 251 -19.50 4.80 -18.63
N ASP A 252 -18.57 5.76 -18.60
CA ASP A 252 -17.24 5.62 -19.21
C ASP A 252 -16.32 4.67 -18.41
N ASP A 253 -16.54 4.56 -17.10
CA ASP A 253 -15.73 3.75 -16.19
C ASP A 253 -16.11 2.26 -16.23
N VAL A 254 -17.30 1.90 -16.73
CA VAL A 254 -17.83 0.52 -16.72
C VAL A 254 -16.86 -0.45 -17.38
N ARG A 255 -16.25 -0.06 -18.49
CA ARG A 255 -15.28 -0.91 -19.20
C ARG A 255 -14.06 -1.22 -18.35
N MET A 256 -13.45 -0.20 -17.75
CA MET A 256 -12.29 -0.37 -16.87
C MET A 256 -12.63 -1.21 -15.64
N MET A 257 -13.81 -1.02 -15.05
CA MET A 257 -14.27 -1.84 -13.92
C MET A 257 -14.37 -3.33 -14.30
N ARG A 258 -14.96 -3.65 -15.46
CA ARG A 258 -15.05 -5.04 -15.95
C ARG A 258 -13.67 -5.64 -16.26
N GLU A 259 -12.76 -4.83 -16.79
CA GLU A 259 -11.36 -5.26 -17.01
C GLU A 259 -10.65 -5.60 -15.70
N ILE A 260 -10.90 -4.82 -14.62
CA ILE A 260 -10.40 -5.11 -13.26
C ILE A 260 -11.00 -6.41 -12.71
N GLU A 261 -12.32 -6.59 -12.78
CA GLU A 261 -13.01 -7.81 -12.34
C GLU A 261 -12.45 -9.05 -13.03
N GLN A 262 -12.32 -9.01 -14.35
CA GLN A 262 -11.82 -10.12 -15.15
C GLN A 262 -10.34 -10.42 -14.86
N PHE A 263 -9.51 -9.39 -14.69
CA PHE A 263 -8.08 -9.57 -14.50
C PHE A 263 -7.73 -10.18 -13.13
N TYR A 264 -8.43 -9.76 -12.08
CA TYR A 264 -8.21 -10.25 -10.71
C TYR A 264 -9.15 -11.37 -10.30
N SER A 265 -10.00 -11.85 -11.22
CA SER A 265 -11.02 -12.87 -10.94
C SER A 265 -11.86 -12.52 -9.69
N THR A 266 -12.22 -11.25 -9.56
CA THR A 266 -12.94 -10.68 -8.40
C THR A 266 -14.35 -10.22 -8.80
N GLN A 267 -15.23 -10.07 -7.81
CA GLN A 267 -16.57 -9.54 -8.01
C GLN A 267 -16.70 -8.18 -7.30
N ILE A 268 -17.12 -7.15 -8.05
CA ILE A 268 -17.45 -5.84 -7.53
C ILE A 268 -18.98 -5.73 -7.54
N GLU A 269 -19.59 -5.85 -6.36
CA GLU A 269 -21.05 -5.87 -6.23
C GLU A 269 -21.65 -4.45 -6.32
N GLU A 270 -22.88 -4.32 -6.81
CA GLU A 270 -23.60 -3.06 -6.68
C GLU A 270 -23.86 -2.76 -5.19
N MET A 271 -23.61 -1.52 -4.77
CA MET A 271 -23.81 -1.15 -3.37
C MET A 271 -25.31 -1.24 -3.01
N PRO A 272 -25.69 -2.05 -2.01
CA PRO A 272 -27.09 -2.15 -1.61
C PRO A 272 -27.53 -0.87 -0.90
N MET A 273 -28.77 -0.43 -1.15
CA MET A 273 -29.35 0.79 -0.53
C MET A 273 -29.32 0.76 1.02
N ASN A 274 -29.28 -0.42 1.64
CA ASN A 274 -29.15 -0.59 3.09
C ASN A 274 -27.68 -0.86 3.51
N VAL A 275 -26.82 0.14 3.36
CA VAL A 275 -25.37 0.04 3.67
C VAL A 275 -25.13 -0.16 5.17
N ALA A 276 -25.93 0.49 6.03
CA ALA A 276 -25.76 0.48 7.49
C ALA A 276 -25.76 -0.96 8.06
N GLY A 277 -26.64 -1.85 7.60
CA GLY A 277 -26.74 -3.22 8.12
C GLY A 277 -25.59 -4.16 7.69
N LYS A 278 -25.00 -3.97 6.51
CA LYS A 278 -23.88 -4.82 6.02
C LYS A 278 -22.51 -4.29 6.45
N CYS A 279 -22.33 -2.97 6.60
CA CYS A 279 -21.11 -2.38 7.14
C CYS A 279 -21.00 -2.54 8.67
N GLN A 280 -22.11 -2.54 9.41
CA GLN A 280 -22.12 -2.84 10.86
C GLN A 280 -21.91 -4.31 11.20
N SER A 281 -22.11 -5.23 10.25
CA SER A 281 -21.78 -6.66 10.43
C SER A 281 -20.26 -6.94 10.43
N ILE A 282 -19.44 -5.90 10.33
CA ILE A 282 -18.01 -5.94 10.59
C ILE A 282 -17.85 -5.84 12.12
N PRO A 283 -17.47 -6.91 12.83
CA PRO A 283 -17.28 -6.82 14.26
C PRO A 283 -16.16 -5.82 14.54
N THR A 284 -16.53 -4.68 15.11
CA THR A 284 -15.59 -3.80 15.80
C THR A 284 -14.99 -4.59 16.96
N SER A 285 -13.69 -4.42 17.17
CA SER A 285 -12.86 -5.16 18.14
C SER A 285 -13.29 -5.02 19.61
N SER A 286 -14.40 -4.35 19.90
CA SER A 286 -14.92 -4.06 21.23
C SER A 286 -15.86 -5.13 21.80
N ASN A 287 -16.29 -6.12 21.02
CA ASN A 287 -17.24 -7.15 21.49
C ASN A 287 -16.62 -8.52 21.84
N LEU A 288 -15.30 -8.60 22.06
CA LEU A 288 -14.61 -9.88 22.30
C LEU A 288 -14.07 -10.05 23.73
N ILE A 289 -14.76 -9.51 24.75
CA ILE A 289 -14.47 -9.81 26.18
C ILE A 289 -15.60 -10.59 26.87
N ALA A 290 -16.74 -10.82 26.22
CA ALA A 290 -17.80 -11.64 26.81
C ALA A 290 -17.89 -13.01 26.10
N ASN A 291 -17.06 -13.96 26.54
CA ASN A 291 -17.30 -15.41 26.60
C ASN A 291 -15.99 -16.19 26.49
N LEU A 292 -15.21 -16.22 27.57
CA LEU A 292 -14.16 -17.22 27.79
C LEU A 292 -14.16 -17.58 29.28
N ALA A 293 -15.18 -18.35 29.65
CA ALA A 293 -15.24 -19.08 30.90
C ALA A 293 -15.56 -20.55 30.57
N ASP A 294 -14.54 -21.32 30.19
CA ASP A 294 -14.33 -22.67 30.74
C ASP A 294 -13.01 -23.30 30.23
N ARG A 295 -12.08 -23.46 31.18
CA ARG A 295 -11.23 -24.65 31.43
C ARG A 295 -10.09 -25.00 30.42
N PRO A 296 -9.06 -25.76 30.90
CA PRO A 296 -7.64 -25.44 30.65
C PRO A 296 -6.81 -26.54 29.93
N HIS A 297 -5.58 -26.14 29.58
CA HIS A 297 -4.33 -26.92 29.40
C HIS A 297 -3.70 -27.17 27.99
N LEU A 298 -2.40 -26.81 27.94
CA LEU A 298 -1.23 -27.40 27.22
C LEU A 298 -0.92 -27.06 25.73
N ARG A 299 0.03 -26.12 25.57
CA ARG A 299 1.32 -26.10 24.81
C ARG A 299 1.50 -26.82 23.44
N SER A 300 1.82 -25.99 22.43
CA SER A 300 2.89 -26.00 21.37
C SER A 300 3.04 -27.08 20.27
N CYS A 301 3.06 -26.57 19.02
CA CYS A 301 3.88 -26.86 17.80
C CYS A 301 3.27 -27.49 16.50
N VAL A 302 3.34 -26.65 15.46
CA VAL A 302 3.19 -26.59 13.97
C VAL A 302 3.38 -27.83 13.06
N LEU A 303 2.60 -27.92 11.95
CA LEU A 303 3.03 -28.34 10.60
C LEU A 303 2.12 -27.80 9.46
N LEU A 304 2.71 -27.68 8.25
CA LEU A 304 2.21 -27.10 7.00
C LEU A 304 1.04 -27.82 6.29
N SER A 305 0.33 -27.01 5.49
CA SER A 305 -0.60 -27.31 4.38
C SER A 305 -1.97 -27.92 4.72
N SER A 306 -3.00 -27.22 4.24
CA SER A 306 -4.44 -27.50 4.36
C SER A 306 -4.99 -27.57 5.78
N CYS A 307 -6.04 -26.80 6.01
CA CYS A 307 -6.98 -27.09 7.08
C CYS A 307 -7.78 -28.36 6.73
N ARG A 308 -7.14 -29.53 6.83
CA ARG A 308 -7.77 -30.78 7.27
C ARG A 308 -6.75 -31.57 8.10
N ARG A 309 -7.16 -31.86 9.34
CA ARG A 309 -6.45 -32.64 10.37
C ARG A 309 -5.84 -33.93 9.82
N LEU A 310 -4.59 -34.22 10.17
CA LEU A 310 -4.11 -35.56 10.58
C LEU A 310 -2.67 -35.47 11.16
N ALA A 311 -2.30 -36.45 11.98
CA ALA A 311 -1.37 -36.33 13.11
C ALA A 311 0.05 -36.96 12.90
N LEU A 312 1.07 -36.35 13.54
CA LEU A 312 2.37 -36.88 14.09
C LEU A 312 3.46 -37.42 13.10
N PRO A 313 4.76 -37.61 13.49
CA PRO A 313 5.57 -37.10 14.65
C PRO A 313 7.00 -36.53 14.34
N THR A 314 7.47 -35.65 15.24
CA THR A 314 8.85 -35.31 15.74
C THR A 314 10.15 -35.56 14.92
N ASN A 315 10.85 -34.47 14.52
CA ASN A 315 12.24 -34.09 14.92
C ASN A 315 12.82 -32.93 14.07
N ALA A 316 13.35 -31.88 14.73
CA ALA A 316 14.27 -30.80 14.26
C ALA A 316 13.87 -30.00 12.99
N SER A 317 14.05 -28.68 12.82
CA SER A 317 14.84 -27.63 13.47
C SER A 317 14.27 -26.27 13.00
N VAL A 318 14.39 -25.26 13.86
CA VAL A 318 14.06 -23.82 13.71
C VAL A 318 13.85 -23.29 12.28
N VAL A 319 12.62 -22.86 11.95
CA VAL A 319 12.31 -22.06 10.75
C VAL A 319 12.06 -20.61 11.17
N HIS A 320 12.92 -19.70 10.74
CA HIS A 320 12.71 -18.25 10.87
C HIS A 320 11.64 -17.79 9.88
N TRP A 321 10.68 -17.02 10.38
CA TRP A 321 9.73 -16.26 9.57
C TRP A 321 10.50 -15.18 8.82
N ILE A 322 10.52 -15.25 7.48
CA ILE A 322 10.91 -14.10 6.65
C ILE A 322 9.63 -13.34 6.37
N GLU A 323 9.23 -12.52 7.33
CA GLU A 323 8.31 -11.42 7.07
C GLU A 323 9.15 -10.28 6.48
N ALA A 324 8.79 -9.83 5.29
CA ALA A 324 9.28 -8.59 4.73
C ALA A 324 8.72 -7.44 5.59
N VAL A 325 9.39 -7.20 6.72
CA VAL A 325 9.30 -5.96 7.47
C VAL A 325 9.94 -4.91 6.58
N ILE A 326 9.09 -4.17 5.86
CA ILE A 326 9.44 -2.91 5.23
C ILE A 326 9.84 -1.98 6.40
N PHE A 327 11.13 -1.69 6.51
CA PHE A 327 11.68 -0.74 7.47
C PHE A 327 11.61 0.68 6.93
#